data_AF-A0A432DSR0-F1
#
_entry.id   AF-A0A432DSR0-F1
#
_cell.length_a   1.000
_cell.length_b   1.000
_cell.length_c   1.000
_cell.angle_alpha   90.00
_cell.angle_beta   90.00
_cell.angle_gamma   90.00
#
_symmetry.space_group_name_H-M   'P 1'
#
loop_
_entity.id
_entity.type
_entity.pdbx_description
1 polymer ?
#
loop_
_entity_poly.entity_id
_entity_poly.type
_entity_poly.pdbx_seq_one_letter_code
_entity_poly.pdbx_strand_id
1 'polypeptide(L)' 'MRKSSAALLQNEFFQRSGKLVITDYDYTLTVERKTQDILLDKLAWGIGLVKLPWQEKFIFINW' A
#
# COMPACT_ATOMS: atom_id res chain seq x y z
N MET A 1 2.75 19.81 16.03
CA MET A 1 2.62 18.67 15.10
C MET A 1 1.68 17.65 15.75
N ARG A 2 0.44 17.47 15.27
CA ARG A 2 -0.44 16.41 15.78
C ARG A 2 0.18 15.07 15.37
N LYS A 3 0.59 14.25 16.34
CA LYS A 3 1.09 12.90 16.06
C LYS A 3 -0.12 12.04 15.68
N SER A 4 -0.34 11.83 14.39
CA SER A 4 -1.23 10.75 13.93
C SER A 4 -0.63 9.45 14.47
N SER A 5 -1.42 8.66 15.18
CA SER A 5 -0.94 7.36 15.66
C SER A 5 -0.71 6.43 14.47
N ALA A 6 0.22 5.49 14.62
CA ALA A 6 0.41 4.44 13.61
C ALA A 6 -0.90 3.68 13.35
N ALA A 7 -1.71 3.48 14.39
CA ALA A 7 -3.02 2.86 14.29
C ALA A 7 -3.98 3.65 13.39
N LEU A 8 -4.03 4.98 13.51
CA LEU A 8 -4.88 5.80 12.64
C LEU A 8 -4.45 5.68 11.18
N LEU A 9 -3.15 5.76 10.89
CA LEU A 9 -2.64 5.59 9.53
C LEU A 9 -3.03 4.23 8.95
N GLN A 10 -2.86 3.16 9.75
CA GLN A 10 -3.24 1.81 9.32
C GLN A 10 -4.73 1.70 9.05
N ASN A 11 -5.60 2.09 9.98
CA ASN A 11 -7.04 1.92 9.85
C ASN A 11 -7.65 2.77 8.72
N GLU A 12 -7.19 4.02 8.56
CA GLU A 12 -7.75 4.92 7.55
C GLU A 12 -7.19 4.61 6.15
N PHE A 13 -5.88 4.38 6.05
CA PHE A 13 -5.21 4.29 4.76
C PHE A 13 -4.86 2.86 4.35
N PHE A 14 -4.29 2.04 5.22
CA PHE A 14 -3.66 0.79 4.75
C PHE A 14 -4.53 -0.46 4.91
N GLN A 15 -5.42 -0.50 5.90
CA GLN A 15 -6.36 -1.59 6.13
C GLN A 15 -7.60 -1.38 5.28
N ARG A 16 -7.61 -1.98 4.10
CA ARG A 16 -8.75 -1.99 3.20
C ARG A 16 -8.75 -3.24 2.34
N SER A 17 -9.88 -3.51 1.72
CA SER A 17 -10.02 -4.60 0.77
C SER A 17 -9.10 -4.38 -0.43
N GLY A 18 -8.52 -5.46 -0.91
CA GLY A 18 -7.68 -5.47 -2.10
C GLY A 18 -7.69 -6.82 -2.77
N LYS A 19 -7.23 -6.84 -4.02
CA LYS A 19 -7.08 -8.03 -4.83
C LYS A 19 -5.59 -8.23 -5.12
N LEU A 20 -5.05 -9.34 -4.61
CA LEU A 20 -3.71 -9.79 -4.96
C LEU A 20 -3.79 -10.71 -6.17
N VAL A 21 -3.08 -10.36 -7.23
CA VAL A 21 -2.87 -11.19 -8.41
C VAL A 21 -1.42 -11.64 -8.40
N ILE A 22 -1.24 -12.96 -8.45
CA ILE A 22 0.06 -13.61 -8.49
C ILE A 22 0.22 -14.24 -9.86
N THR A 23 1.27 -13.85 -10.57
CA THR A 23 1.66 -14.47 -11.84
C THR A 23 3.05 -15.09 -11.73
N ASP A 24 3.45 -15.82 -12.77
CA ASP A 24 4.81 -16.37 -12.89
C ASP A 24 5.89 -15.29 -12.97
N TYR A 25 5.53 -14.01 -13.20
CA TYR A 25 6.47 -12.91 -13.37
C TYR A 25 6.42 -11.92 -12.20
N ASP A 26 5.23 -11.57 -11.73
CA ASP A 26 5.02 -10.45 -10.82
C ASP A 26 3.87 -10.68 -9.85
N TYR A 27 3.92 -9.96 -8.72
CA TYR A 27 2.82 -9.86 -7.77
C TYR A 27 2.25 -8.45 -7.86
N THR A 28 0.97 -8.34 -8.14
CA THR A 28 0.27 -7.05 -8.21
C THR A 28 -0.87 -7.04 -7.20
N LEU A 29 -0.79 -6.14 -6.22
CA LEU A 29 -1.84 -5.86 -5.26
C LEU A 29 -2.61 -4.62 -5.72
N THR A 30 -3.88 -4.78 -6.07
CA THR A 30 -4.77 -3.63 -6.31
C THR A 30 -5.60 -3.38 -5.07
N VAL A 31 -5.56 -2.16 -4.53
CA VAL A 31 -6.36 -1.77 -3.38
C VAL A 31 -7.56 -0.92 -3.80
N GLU A 32 -8.58 -0.87 -2.95
CA GLU A 32 -9.73 0.00 -3.16
C GLU A 32 -9.32 1.49 -3.10
N ARG A 33 -9.70 2.27 -4.11
CA ARG A 33 -9.49 3.74 -4.13
C ARG A 33 -10.42 4.46 -3.17
N LYS A 34 -9.85 5.35 -2.37
CA LYS A 34 -10.59 6.26 -1.47
C LYS A 34 -10.19 7.70 -1.75
N THR A 35 -11.10 8.65 -1.56
CA THR A 35 -10.85 10.09 -1.76
C THR A 35 -9.64 10.59 -0.98
N GLN A 36 -9.40 10.04 0.21
CA GLN A 36 -8.29 10.44 1.07
C GLN A 36 -6.90 10.00 0.56
N ASP A 37 -6.83 9.14 -0.46
CA ASP A 37 -5.54 8.67 -1.01
C ASP A 37 -4.72 9.81 -1.62
N ILE A 38 -5.33 10.95 -1.97
CA ILE A 38 -4.62 12.18 -2.35
C ILE A 38 -3.63 12.67 -1.27
N LEU A 39 -3.84 12.27 -0.01
CA LEU A 39 -2.91 12.58 1.08
C LEU A 39 -1.68 11.68 1.07
N LEU A 40 -1.77 10.49 0.47
CA LEU A 40 -0.64 9.58 0.32
C LEU A 40 0.39 10.10 -0.67
N ASP A 41 -0.02 10.91 -1.66
CA ASP A 41 0.89 11.59 -2.59
C ASP A 41 1.86 12.56 -1.90
N LYS A 42 1.58 12.94 -0.65
CA LYS A 42 2.44 13.82 0.16
C LYS A 42 3.52 13.07 0.94
N LEU A 43 3.54 11.74 0.89
CA LEU A 43 4.57 10.95 1.55
C LEU A 43 5.92 11.21 0.86
N ALA A 44 6.98 11.37 1.66
CA ALA A 44 8.33 11.58 1.16
C ALA A 44 8.98 10.28 0.59
N TRP A 45 8.22 9.19 0.53
CA TRP A 45 8.68 7.86 0.14
C TRP A 45 7.59 7.16 -0.68
N GLY A 46 8.00 6.25 -1.56
CA GLY A 46 7.08 5.52 -2.44
C GLY A 46 6.38 4.37 -1.72
N ILE A 47 5.06 4.26 -1.91
CA ILE A 47 4.20 3.19 -1.36
C ILE A 47 3.71 2.21 -2.44
N GLY A 48 4.16 2.37 -3.69
CA GLY A 48 3.74 1.53 -4.82
C GLY A 48 4.53 0.23 -5.00
N LEU A 49 5.57 -0.01 -4.19
CA LEU A 49 6.44 -1.16 -4.32
C LEU A 49 6.84 -1.69 -2.94
N VAL A 50 6.59 -2.97 -2.68
CA VAL A 50 6.94 -3.62 -1.41
C VAL A 50 7.74 -4.89 -1.67
N LYS A 51 8.78 -5.12 -0.85
CA LYS A 51 9.51 -6.39 -0.79
C LYS A 51 9.40 -6.96 0.62
N LEU A 52 8.80 -8.13 0.74
CA LEU A 52 8.73 -8.85 2.00
C LEU A 52 10.03 -9.67 2.19
N PRO A 53 10.58 -9.80 3.41
CA PRO A 53 11.83 -10.52 3.65
C PRO A 53 11.83 -11.98 3.19
N TRP A 54 10.65 -12.61 3.15
CA TRP A 54 10.45 -14.01 2.77
C TRP A 54 9.99 -14.20 1.32
N GLN A 55 9.93 -13.13 0.52
CA GLN A 55 9.54 -13.21 -0.90
C GLN A 55 10.72 -12.84 -1.80
N GLU A 56 10.88 -13.59 -2.88
CA GLU A 56 11.89 -13.31 -3.90
C GLU A 56 11.49 -12.12 -4.79
N LYS A 57 10.20 -12.03 -5.11
CA LYS A 57 9.61 -11.03 -6.01
C LYS A 57 9.08 -9.82 -5.26
N PHE A 58 9.07 -8.68 -5.93
CA PHE A 58 8.40 -7.48 -5.45
C PHE A 58 6.89 -7.57 -5.65
N ILE A 59 6.16 -6.88 -4.77
CA ILE A 59 4.73 -6.62 -4.93
C ILE A 59 4.57 -5.20 -5.43
N PHE A 60 3.99 -5.04 -6.62
CA PHE A 60 3.54 -3.77 -7.13
C PHE A 60 2.16 -3.46 -6.54
N ILE A 61 2.01 -2.26 -5.97
CA ILE A 61 0.75 -1.82 -5.38
C ILE A 61 0.12 -0.78 -6.29
N ASN A 62 -1.06 -1.11 -6.80
CA ASN A 62 -1.92 -0.20 -7.53
C ASN A 62 -2.91 0.45 -6.55
N TRP A 63 -2.70 1.74 -6.27
CA TRP A 63 -3.48 2.57 -5.33
C TRP A 63 -4.69 3.24 -5.98
#